data_AF-N8V5V7-F1
#
_entry.id   AF-N8V5V7-F1
#
_cell.length_a   1.000
_cell.length_b   1.000
_cell.length_c   1.000
_cell.angle_alpha   90.00
_cell.angle_beta   90.00
_cell.angle_gamma   90.00
#
_symmetry.space_group_name_H-M   'P 1'
#
loop_
_entity.id
_entity.type
_entity.pdbx_description
1 polymer ?
#
loop_
_entity_poly.entity_id
_entity_poly.type
_entity_poly.pdbx_seq_one_letter_code
_entity_poly.pdbx_strand_id
1 'polypeptide(L)'
;MLSLNGCSKTEKSKPIDQKQGSDLNKYAEEQKDKAAKIVNINPKMDIVNLAKCTAASMKIGQGIGIYKVWTEELTNRYRKIYPDKSVSELDSYVGERITDKLRSLRESGFDSQQAFSKYYDMNCKN
;
A
#
# COMPACT_ATOMS: atom_id res chain seq x y z
N MET A 1 33.26 47.04 33.36
CA MET A 1 34.20 46.15 32.64
C MET A 1 34.01 44.72 33.12
N LEU A 2 33.50 43.86 32.26
CA LEU A 2 34.05 42.55 31.91
C LEU A 2 32.98 41.82 31.07
N SER A 3 33.17 41.91 29.76
CA SER A 3 32.44 41.18 28.74
C SER A 3 32.66 39.68 28.91
N LEU A 4 31.61 38.88 28.85
CA LEU A 4 31.71 37.46 28.56
C LEU A 4 30.93 37.16 27.28
N ASN A 5 31.69 36.60 26.35
CA ASN A 5 31.36 36.35 24.96
C ASN A 5 30.24 35.34 24.79
N GLY A 6 29.50 35.53 23.70
CA GLY A 6 28.46 34.61 23.25
C GLY A 6 28.99 33.27 22.80
N CYS A 7 28.09 32.29 22.82
CA CYS A 7 28.25 31.03 22.11
C CYS A 7 26.95 30.74 21.37
N SER A 8 26.79 31.39 20.21
CA SER A 8 25.79 31.02 19.21
C SER A 8 26.16 29.66 18.64
N LYS A 9 25.51 28.59 19.11
CA LYS A 9 25.51 27.31 18.40
C LYS A 9 24.32 27.29 17.46
N THR A 10 24.57 27.73 16.23
CA THR A 10 23.77 27.39 15.06
C THR A 10 23.86 25.88 14.88
N GLU A 11 22.84 25.14 15.33
CA GLU A 11 22.66 23.75 14.93
C GLU A 11 22.38 23.73 13.43
N LYS A 12 23.45 23.50 12.66
CA LYS A 12 23.34 23.15 11.25
C LYS A 12 22.56 21.85 11.17
N SER A 13 21.32 21.95 10.72
CA SER A 13 20.54 20.82 10.21
C SER A 13 21.40 20.10 9.17
N LYS A 14 21.78 18.86 9.47
CA LYS A 14 22.35 17.96 8.47
C LYS A 14 21.28 17.72 7.40
N PRO A 15 21.60 17.82 6.10
CA PRO A 15 20.66 17.38 5.08
C PRO A 15 20.43 15.88 5.27
N ILE A 16 19.18 15.50 5.52
CA ILE A 16 18.78 14.09 5.57
C ILE A 16 18.97 13.52 4.16
N ASP A 17 19.89 12.57 4.07
CA ASP A 17 20.30 11.87 2.85
C ASP A 17 19.10 11.37 2.03
N GLN A 18 18.99 11.84 0.80
CA GLN A 18 18.03 11.38 -0.22
C GLN A 18 18.30 9.93 -0.71
N LYS A 19 19.25 9.20 -0.11
CA LYS A 19 19.64 7.83 -0.50
C LYS A 19 18.71 6.73 0.04
N GLN A 20 18.07 6.92 1.19
CA GLN A 20 17.24 5.87 1.81
C GLN A 20 15.97 5.53 1.02
N GLY A 21 15.44 6.46 0.21
CA GLY A 21 14.26 6.21 -0.63
C GLY A 21 14.53 5.26 -1.80
N SER A 22 15.77 5.22 -2.31
CA SER A 22 16.16 4.38 -3.45
C SER A 22 16.09 2.89 -3.12
N ASP A 23 16.70 2.47 -2.01
CA ASP A 23 16.89 1.06 -1.70
C ASP A 23 15.61 0.40 -1.17
N LEU A 24 14.80 1.15 -0.40
CA LEU A 24 13.49 0.69 0.05
C LEU A 24 12.50 0.53 -1.11
N ASN A 25 12.53 1.46 -2.08
CA ASN A 25 11.71 1.33 -3.28
C ASN A 25 12.13 0.13 -4.11
N LYS A 26 13.44 -0.08 -4.30
CA LYS A 26 13.98 -1.24 -5.01
C LYS A 26 13.55 -2.55 -4.34
N TYR A 27 13.70 -2.67 -3.02
CA TYR A 27 13.24 -3.85 -2.28
C TYR A 27 11.73 -4.09 -2.47
N ALA A 28 10.92 -3.03 -2.38
CA ALA A 28 9.48 -3.16 -2.50
C ALA A 28 9.04 -3.55 -3.93
N GLU A 29 9.74 -3.11 -4.97
CA GLU A 29 9.52 -3.58 -6.36
C GLU A 29 9.96 -5.04 -6.54
N GLU A 30 11.12 -5.44 -6.00
CA GLU A 30 11.55 -6.85 -6.06
C GLU A 30 10.56 -7.80 -5.37
N GLN A 31 9.95 -7.38 -4.27
CA GLN A 31 8.89 -8.15 -3.60
C GLN A 31 7.62 -8.21 -4.45
N LYS A 32 7.27 -7.12 -5.15
CA LYS A 32 6.14 -7.10 -6.08
C LYS A 32 6.38 -8.08 -7.24
N ASP A 33 7.56 -8.07 -7.84
CA ASP A 33 7.90 -8.94 -8.97
C ASP A 33 7.88 -10.42 -8.59
N LYS A 34 8.31 -10.75 -7.35
CA LYS A 34 8.18 -12.10 -6.80
C LYS A 34 6.71 -12.47 -6.59
N ALA A 35 5.92 -11.57 -6.02
CA ALA A 35 4.50 -11.78 -5.76
C ALA A 35 3.69 -11.92 -7.07
N ALA A 36 4.02 -11.16 -8.12
CA ALA A 36 3.33 -11.20 -9.41
C ALA A 36 3.39 -12.57 -10.09
N LYS A 37 4.37 -13.41 -9.75
CA LYS A 37 4.49 -14.79 -10.26
C LYS A 37 3.56 -15.79 -9.57
N ILE A 38 3.09 -15.47 -8.37
CA ILE A 38 2.29 -16.38 -7.53
C ILE A 38 0.87 -15.87 -7.30
N VAL A 39 0.63 -14.56 -7.45
CA VAL A 39 -0.68 -13.94 -7.33
C VAL A 39 -1.41 -14.06 -8.67
N ASN A 40 -2.48 -14.84 -8.68
CA ASN A 40 -3.41 -14.92 -9.80
C ASN A 40 -4.65 -14.08 -9.48
N ILE A 41 -4.93 -13.05 -10.28
CA ILE A 41 -6.13 -12.22 -10.11
C ILE A 41 -7.10 -12.55 -11.24
N ASN A 42 -8.28 -13.05 -10.89
CA ASN A 42 -9.33 -13.33 -11.88
C ASN A 42 -9.70 -12.04 -12.65
N PRO A 43 -9.57 -12.02 -13.99
CA PRO A 43 -9.86 -10.84 -14.80
C PRO A 43 -11.33 -10.42 -14.76
N LYS A 44 -12.23 -11.35 -14.41
CA LYS A 44 -13.68 -11.12 -14.28
C LYS A 44 -14.12 -10.82 -12.84
N MET A 45 -13.19 -10.73 -11.89
CA MET A 45 -13.52 -10.39 -10.50
C MET A 45 -14.21 -9.02 -10.43
N ASP A 46 -15.32 -8.92 -9.70
CA ASP A 46 -15.98 -7.63 -9.48
C ASP A 46 -15.04 -6.65 -8.74
N ILE A 47 -15.16 -5.36 -9.05
CA ILE A 47 -14.24 -4.33 -8.53
C ILE A 47 -14.38 -4.13 -7.01
N VAL A 48 -15.55 -4.43 -6.43
CA VAL A 48 -15.76 -4.40 -4.97
C VAL A 48 -15.01 -5.56 -4.33
N ASN A 49 -15.07 -6.76 -4.92
CA ASN A 49 -14.34 -7.93 -4.44
C ASN A 49 -12.83 -7.74 -4.59
N LEU A 50 -12.39 -7.14 -5.70
CA LEU A 50 -11.00 -6.77 -5.91
C LEU A 50 -10.51 -5.85 -4.79
N ALA A 51 -11.25 -4.77 -4.48
CA ALA A 51 -10.91 -3.86 -3.38
C ALA A 51 -10.90 -4.54 -2.00
N LYS A 52 -11.80 -5.50 -1.73
CA LYS A 52 -11.77 -6.30 -0.50
C LYS A 52 -10.52 -7.18 -0.43
N CYS A 53 -10.12 -7.80 -1.53
CA CYS A 53 -8.91 -8.61 -1.59
C CYS A 53 -7.64 -7.77 -1.46
N THR A 54 -7.61 -6.57 -2.05
CA THR A 54 -6.54 -5.59 -1.83
C THR A 54 -6.45 -5.21 -0.35
N ALA A 55 -7.58 -4.87 0.28
CA ALA A 55 -7.62 -4.56 1.72
C ALA A 55 -7.18 -5.73 2.61
N ALA A 56 -7.62 -6.95 2.30
CA ALA A 56 -7.19 -8.13 3.03
C ALA A 56 -5.69 -8.38 2.91
N SER A 57 -5.13 -8.27 1.69
CA SER A 57 -3.70 -8.45 1.42
C SER A 57 -2.80 -7.45 2.17
N MET A 58 -3.32 -6.27 2.53
CA MET A 58 -2.61 -5.31 3.37
C MET A 58 -2.31 -5.85 4.78
N LYS A 59 -3.11 -6.81 5.26
CA LYS A 59 -3.08 -7.32 6.65
C LYS A 59 -2.59 -8.75 6.80
N ILE A 60 -2.33 -9.50 5.73
CA ILE A 60 -1.92 -10.92 5.81
C ILE A 60 -0.47 -11.14 6.28
N GLY A 61 0.35 -10.09 6.37
CA GLY A 61 1.75 -10.18 6.81
C GLY A 61 2.72 -10.83 5.81
N GLN A 62 2.23 -11.49 4.76
CA GLN A 62 3.04 -12.09 3.68
C GLN A 62 3.59 -11.10 2.63
N GLY A 63 3.69 -9.81 2.99
CA GLY A 63 4.57 -8.87 2.30
C GLY A 63 3.88 -7.83 1.45
N ILE A 64 4.50 -6.65 1.45
CA ILE A 64 4.17 -5.48 0.65
C ILE A 64 4.02 -5.80 -0.85
N GLY A 65 4.68 -6.86 -1.35
CA GLY A 65 4.61 -7.30 -2.74
C GLY A 65 3.22 -7.75 -3.16
N ILE A 66 2.55 -8.61 -2.38
CA ILE A 66 1.18 -9.08 -2.69
C ILE A 66 0.24 -7.88 -2.72
N TYR A 67 0.29 -7.04 -1.68
CA TYR A 67 -0.51 -5.82 -1.61
C TYR A 67 -0.29 -4.89 -2.82
N LYS A 68 0.96 -4.72 -3.26
CA LYS A 68 1.29 -3.93 -4.46
C LYS A 68 0.67 -4.51 -5.73
N VAL A 69 0.72 -5.83 -5.94
CA VAL A 69 0.10 -6.47 -7.12
C VAL A 69 -1.41 -6.22 -7.14
N TRP A 70 -2.10 -6.40 -6.01
CA TRP A 70 -3.54 -6.14 -5.91
C TRP A 70 -3.89 -4.66 -6.06
N THR A 71 -3.04 -3.76 -5.57
CA THR A 71 -3.23 -2.32 -5.70
C THR A 71 -3.04 -1.88 -7.16
N GLU A 72 -1.99 -2.36 -7.83
CA GLU A 72 -1.72 -2.06 -9.24
C GLU A 72 -2.88 -2.51 -10.14
N GLU A 73 -3.38 -3.73 -9.94
CA GLU A 73 -4.52 -4.23 -10.70
C GLU A 73 -5.81 -3.44 -10.41
N LEU A 74 -6.07 -3.07 -9.15
CA LEU A 74 -7.20 -2.22 -8.78
C LEU A 74 -7.12 -0.84 -9.44
N THR A 75 -5.95 -0.20 -9.42
CA THR A 75 -5.69 1.07 -10.10
C THR A 75 -5.89 0.93 -11.61
N ASN A 76 -5.41 -0.15 -12.22
CA ASN A 76 -5.58 -0.40 -13.65
C ASN A 76 -7.05 -0.56 -14.05
N ARG A 77 -7.89 -1.18 -13.22
CA ARG A 77 -9.34 -1.27 -13.48
C ARG A 77 -10.03 0.07 -13.30
N TYR A 78 -9.70 0.85 -12.27
CA TYR A 78 -10.27 2.19 -12.11
C TYR A 78 -9.85 3.15 -13.22
N ARG A 79 -8.63 3.04 -13.75
CA ARG A 79 -8.19 3.82 -14.92
C ARG A 79 -9.07 3.58 -16.15
N LYS A 80 -9.58 2.36 -16.34
CA LYS A 80 -10.52 2.04 -17.43
C LYS A 80 -11.92 2.61 -17.20
N ILE A 81 -12.34 2.72 -15.94
CA ILE A 81 -13.65 3.25 -15.55
C ILE A 81 -13.65 4.79 -15.57
N TYR A 82 -12.55 5.41 -15.15
CA TYR A 82 -12.37 6.86 -15.04
C TYR A 82 -11.16 7.31 -15.88
N PRO A 83 -11.26 7.29 -17.22
CA PRO A 83 -10.14 7.56 -18.12
C PRO A 83 -9.68 9.03 -18.10
N ASP A 84 -10.51 9.94 -17.61
CA ASP A 84 -10.26 11.37 -17.49
C ASP A 84 -9.53 11.75 -16.17
N LYS A 85 -9.42 10.81 -15.23
CA LYS A 85 -8.77 11.05 -13.94
C LYS A 85 -7.26 10.98 -14.04
N SER A 86 -6.60 11.92 -13.38
CA SER A 86 -5.15 11.89 -13.23
C SER A 86 -4.70 10.69 -12.38
N VAL A 87 -3.43 10.32 -12.51
CA VAL A 87 -2.83 9.24 -11.68
C VAL A 87 -2.99 9.54 -10.19
N SER A 88 -2.76 10.79 -9.77
CA SER A 88 -2.89 11.20 -8.36
C SER A 88 -4.32 11.07 -7.83
N GLU A 89 -5.33 11.44 -8.64
CA GLU A 89 -6.73 11.26 -8.28
C GLU A 89 -7.10 9.77 -8.17
N LEU A 90 -6.63 8.95 -9.11
CA LEU A 90 -6.85 7.51 -9.08
C LEU A 90 -6.20 6.86 -7.86
N ASP A 91 -4.97 7.21 -7.53
CA ASP A 91 -4.25 6.67 -6.37
C ASP A 91 -4.94 7.05 -5.05
N SER A 92 -5.39 8.31 -4.95
CA SER A 92 -6.16 8.79 -3.80
C SER A 92 -7.47 8.01 -3.65
N TYR A 93 -8.22 7.87 -4.75
CA TYR A 93 -9.48 7.14 -4.77
C TYR A 93 -9.29 5.65 -4.44
N VAL A 94 -8.27 5.01 -5.00
CA VAL A 94 -7.89 3.63 -4.68
C VAL A 94 -7.60 3.47 -3.19
N GLY A 95 -6.81 4.37 -2.60
CA GLY A 95 -6.50 4.38 -1.17
C GLY A 95 -7.75 4.50 -0.29
N GLU A 96 -8.68 5.37 -0.65
CA GLU A 96 -9.99 5.49 0.03
C GLU A 96 -10.79 4.19 -0.07
N ARG A 97 -10.88 3.58 -1.26
CA ARG A 97 -11.63 2.33 -1.46
C ARG A 97 -11.03 1.18 -0.66
N ILE A 98 -9.71 1.06 -0.61
CA ILE A 98 -9.01 0.05 0.20
C ILE A 98 -9.31 0.28 1.69
N THR A 99 -9.21 1.52 2.16
CA THR A 99 -9.48 1.87 3.56
C THR A 99 -10.93 1.57 3.96
N ASP A 100 -11.88 1.90 3.08
CA ASP A 100 -13.29 1.57 3.27
C ASP A 100 -13.52 0.06 3.40
N LYS A 101 -12.91 -0.75 2.51
CA LYS A 101 -13.04 -2.22 2.59
C LYS A 101 -12.31 -2.82 3.77
N LEU A 102 -11.19 -2.25 4.17
CA LEU A 102 -10.50 -2.67 5.39
C LEU A 102 -11.39 -2.47 6.62
N ARG A 103 -12.07 -1.32 6.73
CA ARG A 103 -13.04 -1.05 7.80
C ARG A 103 -14.23 -2.00 7.74
N SER A 104 -14.83 -2.18 6.56
CA SER A 104 -15.98 -3.08 6.38
C SER A 104 -15.65 -4.54 6.76
N LEU A 105 -14.44 -5.02 6.44
CA LEU A 105 -13.97 -6.35 6.86
C LEU A 105 -13.83 -6.43 8.39
N ARG A 106 -13.29 -5.40 9.04
CA ARG A 106 -13.20 -5.35 10.51
C ARG A 106 -14.57 -5.38 11.17
N GLU A 107 -15.50 -4.58 10.67
CA GLU A 107 -16.90 -4.55 11.14
C GLU A 107 -17.60 -5.91 10.94
N SER A 108 -17.16 -6.70 9.96
CA SER A 108 -17.63 -8.06 9.70
C SER A 108 -16.92 -9.15 10.54
N GLY A 109 -16.07 -8.76 11.51
CA GLY A 109 -15.37 -9.68 12.41
C GLY A 109 -13.96 -10.09 11.98
N PHE A 110 -13.40 -9.51 10.92
CA PHE A 110 -11.99 -9.71 10.54
C PHE A 110 -11.10 -8.65 11.19
N ASP A 111 -10.72 -8.86 12.45
CA ASP A 111 -9.96 -7.88 13.25
C ASP A 111 -8.49 -8.26 13.48
N SER A 112 -8.13 -9.52 13.27
CA SER A 112 -6.77 -10.05 13.45
C SER A 112 -6.09 -10.38 12.12
N GLN A 113 -4.75 -10.35 12.10
CA GLN A 113 -3.95 -10.78 10.95
C GLN A 113 -4.32 -12.21 10.49
N GLN A 114 -4.57 -13.12 11.43
CA GLN A 114 -4.99 -14.49 11.09
C GLN A 114 -6.35 -14.51 10.39
N ALA A 115 -7.32 -13.71 10.85
CA ALA A 115 -8.62 -13.60 10.21
C ALA A 115 -8.50 -13.03 8.78
N PHE A 116 -7.67 -12.01 8.59
CA PHE A 116 -7.38 -11.46 7.26
C PHE A 116 -6.68 -12.47 6.34
N SER A 117 -5.71 -13.25 6.86
CA SER A 117 -5.06 -14.32 6.10
C SER A 117 -6.08 -15.36 5.66
N LYS A 118 -6.94 -15.82 6.57
CA LYS A 118 -8.01 -16.77 6.27
C LYS A 118 -8.97 -16.23 5.21
N TYR A 119 -9.38 -14.97 5.34
CA TYR A 119 -10.22 -14.32 4.32
C TYR A 119 -9.53 -14.33 2.95
N TYR A 120 -8.27 -13.92 2.90
CA TYR A 120 -7.50 -13.86 1.66
C TYR A 120 -7.35 -15.24 1.01
N ASP A 121 -6.97 -16.26 1.78
CA ASP A 121 -6.80 -17.61 1.27
C ASP A 121 -8.11 -18.20 0.74
N MET A 122 -9.25 -17.92 1.39
CA MET A 122 -10.54 -18.45 0.98
C MET A 122 -11.16 -17.69 -0.22
N ASN A 123 -10.95 -16.38 -0.32
CA ASN A 123 -11.72 -15.52 -1.23
C ASN A 123 -10.89 -14.90 -2.37
N CYS A 124 -9.56 -14.85 -2.22
CA CYS A 124 -8.70 -14.03 -3.09
C CYS A 124 -7.62 -14.82 -3.82
N LYS A 125 -7.11 -15.89 -3.22
CA LYS A 125 -5.96 -16.67 -3.74
C LYS A 125 -6.30 -17.62 -4.91
N ASN A 126 -7.58 -17.72 -5.28
CA ASN A 126 -8.10 -18.67 -6.27
C ASN A 126 -8.06 -18.11 -7.70
#